data_AF-A0A6T1KL15-F1
#
_entry.id   AF-A0A6T1KL15-F1
#
_cell.length_a   1.000
_cell.length_b   1.000
_cell.length_c   1.000
_cell.angle_alpha   90.00
_cell.angle_beta   90.00
_cell.angle_gamma   90.00
#
_symmetry.space_group_name_H-M   'P 1'
#
loop_
_entity.id
_entity.type
_entity.pdbx_description
1 polymer ?
#
loop_
_entity_poly.entity_id
_entity_poly.type
_entity_poly.pdbx_seq_one_letter_code
_entity_poly.pdbx_strand_id
1 'polypeptide(L)'
;RISMLAILGHLVTTAGVRLPGAYDLSGNTFASLPTGLKVFSALPVAGTLQTIAFIGLIELGFSQVKEDIEADCEARMDAAGWDDEKKDSKRAIELNNGRAAQMGILALMVHEQLDNNPYIINSLLGSPVDFNAGF
;
A
#
# COMPACT_ATOMS: atom_id res chain seq x y z
N ARG A 1 -5.22 7.53 -3.82
CA ARG A 1 -3.97 7.40 -3.03
C ARG A 1 -3.74 5.98 -2.49
N ILE A 2 -4.80 5.22 -2.14
CA ILE A 2 -4.71 3.83 -1.66
C ILE A 2 -3.76 2.96 -2.50
N SER A 3 -3.93 2.92 -3.83
CA SER A 3 -3.10 2.08 -4.70
C SER A 3 -1.60 2.44 -4.65
N MET A 4 -1.25 3.72 -4.46
CA MET A 4 0.16 4.12 -4.33
C MET A 4 0.78 3.57 -3.05
N LEU A 5 0.03 3.59 -1.94
CA LEU A 5 0.45 2.98 -0.68
C LEU A 5 0.48 1.45 -0.76
N ALA A 6 -0.46 0.84 -1.49
CA ALA A 6 -0.50 -0.61 -1.70
C ALA A 6 0.75 -1.10 -2.47
N ILE A 7 1.18 -0.38 -3.52
CA ILE A 7 2.43 -0.70 -4.24
C ILE A 7 3.62 -0.63 -3.29
N LEU A 8 3.75 0.45 -2.51
CA LEU A 8 4.85 0.60 -1.56
C LEU A 8 4.84 -0.54 -0.53
N GLY A 9 3.70 -0.81 0.09
CA GLY A 9 3.54 -1.89 1.06
C GLY A 9 3.93 -3.26 0.48
N HIS A 10 3.42 -3.58 -0.71
CA HIS A 10 3.67 -4.85 -1.38
C HIS A 10 5.17 -5.04 -1.72
N LEU A 11 5.83 -4.00 -2.24
CA LEU A 11 7.27 -4.01 -2.54
C LEU A 11 8.11 -4.23 -1.28
N VAL A 12 7.83 -3.46 -0.21
CA VAL A 12 8.58 -3.54 1.06
C VAL A 12 8.46 -4.93 1.68
N THR A 13 7.25 -5.51 1.72
CA THR A 13 7.04 -6.85 2.27
C THR A 13 7.64 -7.96 1.41
N THR A 14 7.67 -7.78 0.08
CA THR A 14 8.33 -8.71 -0.85
C THR A 14 9.85 -8.66 -0.69
N ALA A 15 10.41 -7.47 -0.45
CA ALA A 15 11.84 -7.30 -0.18
C ALA A 15 12.29 -7.91 1.16
N GLY A 16 11.38 -8.52 1.93
CA GLY A 16 11.68 -9.18 3.20
C GLY A 16 11.77 -8.24 4.39
N VAL A 17 11.45 -6.95 4.22
CA VAL A 17 11.45 -5.98 5.32
C VAL A 17 10.20 -6.21 6.17
N ARG A 18 10.41 -6.77 7.37
CA ARG A 18 9.35 -7.11 8.33
C ARG A 18 9.60 -6.44 9.67
N LEU A 19 8.52 -6.15 10.38
CA LEU A 19 8.61 -5.67 11.76
C LEU A 19 9.19 -6.77 12.65
N PRO A 20 10.13 -6.46 13.56
CA PRO A 20 10.59 -7.44 14.54
C PRO A 20 9.48 -7.74 15.57
N GLY A 21 9.41 -8.99 16.02
CA GLY A 21 8.51 -9.42 17.09
C GLY A 21 7.26 -10.17 16.64
N ALA A 22 6.43 -10.50 17.64
CA ALA A 22 5.16 -11.20 17.43
C ALA A 22 4.04 -10.20 17.08
N TYR A 23 3.15 -10.59 16.17
CA TYR A 23 1.95 -9.82 15.83
C TYR A 23 0.74 -10.20 16.70
N ASP A 24 0.84 -11.28 17.45
CA ASP A 24 -0.18 -11.71 18.39
C ASP A 24 0.40 -12.20 19.73
N LEU A 25 -0.49 -12.44 20.68
CA LEU A 25 -0.14 -12.97 22.01
C LEU A 25 0.22 -14.47 21.98
N SER A 26 0.00 -15.13 20.85
CA SER A 26 0.34 -16.55 20.63
C SER A 26 1.79 -16.74 20.19
N GLY A 27 2.51 -15.65 19.91
CA GLY A 27 3.92 -15.68 19.53
C GLY A 27 4.16 -15.81 18.02
N ASN A 28 3.13 -15.67 17.19
CA ASN A 28 3.29 -15.68 15.74
C ASN A 28 3.99 -14.39 15.28
N THR A 29 4.98 -14.51 14.38
CA THR A 29 5.87 -13.38 14.03
C THR A 29 5.52 -12.77 12.68
N PHE A 30 5.83 -11.48 12.48
CA PHE A 30 5.62 -10.83 11.18
C PHE A 30 6.49 -11.42 10.07
N ALA A 31 7.61 -12.03 10.44
CA ALA A 31 8.49 -12.76 9.53
C ALA A 31 7.87 -14.07 9.04
N SER A 32 6.91 -14.66 9.76
CA SER A 32 6.21 -15.89 9.36
C SER A 32 4.96 -15.62 8.50
N LEU A 33 4.66 -14.38 8.14
CA LEU A 33 3.51 -14.02 7.30
C LEU A 33 3.88 -14.00 5.80
N PRO A 34 3.10 -14.67 4.92
CA PRO A 34 3.29 -14.55 3.49
C PRO A 34 3.04 -13.12 3.01
N THR A 35 3.53 -12.83 1.81
CA THR A 35 3.30 -11.58 1.09
C THR A 35 2.11 -11.70 0.15
N GLY A 36 1.49 -10.57 -0.21
CA GLY A 36 0.40 -10.53 -1.18
C GLY A 36 -0.93 -10.99 -0.60
N LEU A 37 -1.80 -11.51 -1.46
CA LEU A 37 -3.15 -11.94 -1.12
C LEU A 37 -3.17 -13.10 -0.12
N LYS A 38 -2.13 -13.95 -0.10
CA LYS A 38 -2.02 -15.06 0.86
C LYS A 38 -2.02 -14.60 2.32
N VAL A 39 -1.64 -13.35 2.60
CA VAL A 39 -1.62 -12.80 3.97
C VAL A 39 -3.01 -12.81 4.62
N PHE A 40 -4.07 -12.63 3.84
CA PHE A 40 -5.44 -12.60 4.36
C PHE A 40 -5.92 -13.96 4.87
N SER A 41 -5.32 -15.05 4.39
CA SER A 41 -5.57 -16.40 4.89
C SER A 41 -4.70 -16.76 6.10
N ALA A 42 -3.58 -16.05 6.30
CA ALA A 42 -2.64 -16.30 7.40
C ALA A 42 -2.93 -15.44 8.65
N LEU A 43 -3.54 -14.28 8.48
CA LEU A 43 -3.86 -13.37 9.59
C LEU A 43 -5.04 -13.86 10.43
N PRO A 44 -5.00 -13.69 11.76
CA PRO A 44 -6.17 -13.90 12.62
C PRO A 44 -7.32 -12.97 12.20
N VAL A 45 -8.53 -13.53 12.08
CA VAL A 45 -9.74 -12.78 11.69
C VAL A 45 -9.95 -11.55 12.59
N ALA A 46 -9.70 -11.67 13.89
CA ALA A 46 -9.82 -10.56 14.83
C ALA A 46 -8.89 -9.39 14.48
N GLY A 47 -7.63 -9.65 14.10
CA GLY A 47 -6.68 -8.62 13.71
C GLY A 47 -7.05 -7.91 12.41
N THR A 48 -7.56 -8.66 11.43
CA THR A 48 -8.09 -8.10 10.18
C THR A 48 -9.32 -7.22 10.44
N LEU A 49 -10.26 -7.66 11.29
CA LEU A 49 -11.44 -6.86 11.66
C LEU A 49 -11.06 -5.59 12.42
N GLN A 50 -10.09 -5.65 13.33
CA GLN A 50 -9.57 -4.45 14.01
C GLN A 50 -9.00 -3.44 13.02
N THR A 51 -8.27 -3.91 12.01
CA THR A 51 -7.70 -3.05 10.96
C THR A 51 -8.78 -2.39 10.11
N ILE A 52 -9.77 -3.16 9.66
CA ILE A 52 -10.90 -2.63 8.87
C ILE A 52 -11.71 -1.63 9.69
N ALA A 53 -12.01 -1.94 10.94
CA ALA A 53 -12.74 -1.04 11.83
C ALA A 53 -11.96 0.26 12.07
N PHE A 54 -10.64 0.18 12.27
CA PHE A 54 -9.78 1.35 12.43
C PHE A 54 -9.76 2.24 11.18
N ILE A 55 -9.62 1.65 9.98
CA ILE A 55 -9.70 2.38 8.71
C ILE A 55 -11.08 3.05 8.58
N GLY A 56 -12.16 2.33 8.87
CA GLY A 56 -13.52 2.87 8.83
C GLY A 56 -13.70 4.06 9.78
N LEU A 57 -13.16 4.01 11.01
CA LEU A 57 -13.20 5.13 11.94
C LEU A 57 -12.41 6.35 11.43
N ILE A 58 -11.25 6.12 10.82
CA ILE A 58 -10.46 7.20 10.19
C ILE A 58 -11.25 7.83 9.05
N GLU A 59 -11.86 7.04 8.17
CA GLU A 59 -12.63 7.57 7.04
C GLU A 59 -13.87 8.36 7.49
N LEU A 60 -14.56 7.89 8.53
CA LEU A 60 -15.69 8.61 9.14
C LEU A 60 -15.22 9.95 9.72
N GLY A 61 -14.15 9.97 10.50
CA GLY A 61 -13.59 11.21 11.05
C GLY A 61 -13.13 12.17 9.94
N PHE A 62 -12.39 11.65 8.95
CA PHE A 62 -11.88 12.43 7.82
C PHE A 62 -13.01 13.08 7.01
N SER A 63 -14.14 12.38 6.82
CA SER A 63 -15.29 12.92 6.09
C SER A 63 -15.84 14.23 6.69
N GLN A 64 -15.69 14.42 8.01
CA GLN A 64 -16.22 15.58 8.72
C GLN A 64 -15.32 16.82 8.63
N VAL A 65 -14.01 16.62 8.37
CA VAL A 65 -12.98 17.69 8.41
C VAL A 65 -12.26 17.85 7.07
N LYS A 66 -12.78 17.23 6.02
CA LYS A 66 -12.12 17.18 4.71
C LYS A 66 -11.80 18.57 4.17
N GLU A 67 -12.77 19.49 4.21
CA GLU A 67 -12.62 20.85 3.69
C GLU A 67 -11.54 21.62 4.46
N ASP A 68 -11.54 21.52 5.79
CA ASP A 68 -10.52 22.15 6.64
C ASP A 68 -9.11 21.63 6.34
N ILE A 69 -8.97 20.31 6.11
CA ILE A 69 -7.70 19.70 5.74
C ILE A 69 -7.22 20.18 4.37
N GLU A 70 -8.13 20.27 3.39
CA GLU A 70 -7.80 20.78 2.06
C GLU A 70 -7.33 22.24 2.12
N ALA A 71 -8.02 23.08 2.89
CA ALA A 71 -7.62 24.48 3.13
C ALA A 71 -6.26 24.59 3.83
N ASP A 72 -6.02 23.78 4.87
CA ASP A 72 -4.73 23.73 5.58
C ASP A 72 -3.59 23.27 4.67
N CYS A 73 -3.85 22.31 3.77
CA CYS A 73 -2.88 21.87 2.78
C CYS A 73 -2.51 23.00 1.81
N GLU A 74 -3.50 23.75 1.31
CA GLU A 74 -3.25 24.90 0.43
C GLU A 74 -2.45 25.99 1.16
N ALA A 75 -2.83 26.34 2.38
CA ALA A 75 -2.10 27.31 3.20
C ALA A 75 -0.64 26.89 3.44
N ARG A 76 -0.37 25.59 3.62
CA ARG A 76 1.00 25.06 3.74
C ARG A 76 1.79 25.13 2.44
N MET A 77 1.14 24.91 1.30
CA MET A 77 1.78 25.06 -0.02
C MET A 77 2.14 26.53 -0.28
N ASP A 78 1.27 27.46 0.10
CA ASP A 78 1.53 28.90 0.02
C ASP A 78 2.67 29.30 0.95
N ALA A 79 2.67 28.82 2.20
CA ALA A 79 3.76 29.06 3.15
C ALA A 79 5.10 28.47 2.69
N ALA A 80 5.08 27.40 1.89
CA ALA A 80 6.25 26.82 1.25
C ALA A 80 6.68 27.58 -0.03
N GLY A 81 5.99 28.66 -0.40
CA GLY A 81 6.31 29.51 -1.55
C GLY A 81 6.04 28.84 -2.90
N TRP A 82 5.00 28.00 -3.00
CA TRP A 82 4.64 27.37 -4.27
C TRP A 82 3.81 28.33 -5.12
N ASP A 83 4.22 28.54 -6.37
CA ASP A 83 3.39 29.19 -7.38
C ASP A 83 2.28 28.24 -7.86
N ASP A 84 1.27 28.80 -8.52
CA ASP A 84 0.12 28.03 -8.98
C ASP A 84 0.50 27.00 -10.05
N GLU A 85 1.49 27.30 -10.90
CA GLU A 85 2.02 26.35 -11.89
C GLU A 85 2.63 25.11 -11.22
N LYS A 86 3.41 25.28 -10.15
CA LYS A 86 3.96 24.15 -9.38
C LYS A 86 2.87 23.39 -8.65
N LYS A 87 1.86 24.07 -8.09
CA LYS A 87 0.71 23.38 -7.46
C LYS A 87 0.02 22.46 -8.46
N ASP A 88 -0.30 22.98 -9.65
CA ASP A 88 -0.97 22.21 -10.71
C ASP A 88 -0.10 21.07 -11.23
N SER A 89 1.20 21.33 -11.46
CA SER A 89 2.17 20.32 -11.86
C SER A 89 2.25 19.17 -10.85
N LYS A 90 2.34 19.48 -9.55
CA LYS A 90 2.42 18.45 -8.50
C LYS A 90 1.11 17.68 -8.33
N ARG A 91 -0.05 18.33 -8.44
CA ARG A 91 -1.37 17.68 -8.47
C ARG A 91 -1.48 16.70 -9.66
N ALA A 92 -1.00 17.11 -10.84
CA ALA A 92 -0.98 16.25 -12.02
C ALA A 92 -0.05 15.04 -11.86
N ILE A 93 1.15 15.23 -11.29
CA ILE A 93 2.09 14.14 -10.97
C ILE A 93 1.44 13.13 -10.03
N GLU A 94 0.83 13.61 -8.95
CA GLU A 94 0.15 12.75 -7.99
C GLU A 94 -0.98 11.94 -8.65
N LEU A 95 -1.80 12.57 -9.48
CA LEU A 95 -2.89 11.92 -10.18
C LEU A 95 -2.38 10.83 -11.14
N ASN A 96 -1.34 11.13 -11.92
CA ASN A 96 -0.77 10.19 -12.89
C ASN A 96 -0.07 9.02 -12.18
N ASN A 97 0.64 9.26 -11.08
CA ASN A 97 1.19 8.20 -10.24
C ASN A 97 0.07 7.33 -9.64
N GLY A 98 -1.04 7.94 -9.23
CA GLY A 98 -2.22 7.23 -8.77
C GLY A 98 -2.80 6.30 -9.84
N ARG A 99 -2.96 6.79 -11.08
CA ARG A 99 -3.43 6.01 -12.23
C ARG A 99 -2.49 4.86 -12.58
N ALA A 100 -1.19 5.11 -12.60
CA ALA A 100 -0.19 4.07 -12.84
C ALA A 100 -0.23 3.01 -11.73
N ALA A 101 -0.33 3.41 -10.46
CA ALA A 101 -0.39 2.50 -9.33
C ALA A 101 -1.67 1.64 -9.32
N GLN A 102 -2.80 2.16 -9.79
CA GLN A 102 -4.04 1.38 -9.95
C GLN A 102 -3.86 0.22 -10.95
N MET A 103 -3.21 0.50 -12.09
CA MET A 103 -2.90 -0.53 -13.08
C MET A 103 -1.84 -1.52 -12.54
N GLY A 104 -0.83 -0.99 -11.83
CA GLY A 104 0.21 -1.80 -11.22
C GLY A 104 -0.33 -2.80 -10.19
N ILE A 105 -1.15 -2.36 -9.25
CA ILE A 105 -1.66 -3.25 -8.19
C ILE A 105 -2.62 -4.29 -8.75
N LEU A 106 -3.42 -3.93 -9.77
CA LEU A 106 -4.27 -4.89 -10.47
C LEU A 106 -3.42 -5.98 -11.14
N ALA A 107 -2.34 -5.61 -11.82
CA ALA A 107 -1.42 -6.56 -12.42
C ALA A 107 -0.79 -7.48 -11.37
N LEU A 108 -0.30 -6.92 -10.24
CA LEU A 108 0.27 -7.71 -9.14
C LEU A 108 -0.73 -8.75 -8.61
N MET A 109 -1.98 -8.35 -8.35
CA MET A 109 -3.02 -9.26 -7.83
C MET A 109 -3.39 -10.37 -8.82
N VAL A 110 -3.54 -10.03 -10.11
CA VAL A 110 -3.92 -11.01 -11.14
C VAL A 110 -2.79 -12.03 -11.37
N HIS A 111 -1.55 -11.58 -11.46
CA HIS A 111 -0.39 -12.45 -11.63
C HIS A 111 -0.03 -13.22 -10.35
N GLU A 112 -0.39 -12.73 -9.17
CA GLU A 112 -0.34 -13.55 -7.96
C GLU A 112 -1.31 -14.73 -8.07
N GLN A 113 -2.54 -14.49 -8.53
CA GLN A 113 -3.59 -15.50 -8.55
C GLN A 113 -3.43 -16.53 -9.68
N LEU A 114 -2.89 -16.13 -10.84
CA LEU A 114 -2.74 -17.00 -12.00
C LEU A 114 -1.51 -17.91 -11.90
N ASP A 115 -0.35 -17.34 -11.63
CA ASP A 115 0.94 -18.02 -11.72
C ASP A 115 1.84 -17.82 -10.47
N ASN A 116 1.30 -17.25 -9.39
CA ASN A 116 2.05 -16.91 -8.17
C ASN A 116 3.33 -16.11 -8.46
N ASN A 117 3.30 -15.28 -9.51
CA ASN A 117 4.42 -14.46 -9.95
C ASN A 117 3.98 -12.99 -10.18
N PRO A 118 3.72 -12.23 -9.10
CA PRO A 118 3.28 -10.84 -9.22
C PRO A 118 4.27 -9.97 -10.02
N TYR A 119 5.57 -10.26 -9.92
CA TYR A 119 6.65 -9.51 -10.57
C TYR A 119 7.01 -10.08 -11.95
N ILE A 120 6.00 -10.27 -12.80
CA ILE A 120 6.12 -10.88 -14.13
C ILE A 120 7.21 -10.24 -15.01
N ILE A 121 7.38 -8.92 -14.93
CA ILE A 121 8.40 -8.18 -15.69
C ILE A 121 9.82 -8.60 -15.26
N ASN A 122 10.04 -8.85 -13.98
CA ASN A 122 11.35 -9.27 -13.50
C ASN A 122 11.69 -10.67 -14.02
N SER A 123 10.72 -11.58 -14.03
CA SER A 123 10.87 -12.91 -14.62
C SER A 123 11.16 -12.85 -16.13
N LEU A 124 10.49 -11.95 -16.87
CA LEU A 124 10.74 -11.74 -18.30
C LEU A 124 12.18 -11.29 -18.58
N LEU A 125 12.75 -10.46 -17.69
CA LEU A 125 14.10 -9.92 -17.83
C LEU A 125 15.18 -10.81 -17.16
N GLY A 126 14.83 -12.03 -16.74
CA GLY A 126 15.78 -13.00 -16.19
C GLY A 126 16.17 -12.79 -14.73
N SER A 127 15.40 -11.99 -13.97
CA SER A 127 15.58 -11.79 -12.53
C SER A 127 14.31 -12.18 -11.77
N PRO A 128 13.87 -13.45 -11.82
CA PRO A 128 12.63 -13.86 -11.17
C PRO A 128 12.70 -13.58 -9.66
N VAL A 129 11.59 -13.07 -9.11
CA VAL A 129 11.45 -12.85 -7.67
C VAL A 129 10.87 -14.12 -7.06
N ASP A 130 11.53 -14.64 -6.03
CA ASP A 130 11.09 -15.85 -5.35
C ASP A 130 9.92 -15.54 -4.40
N PHE A 131 8.74 -15.34 -4.99
CA PHE A 131 7.57 -14.84 -4.29
C PHE A 131 6.95 -15.91 -3.39
N ASN A 132 7.01 -15.66 -2.07
CA ASN A 132 6.54 -16.57 -1.02
C ASN A 132 7.26 -17.92 -0.96
N ALA A 133 8.47 -18.07 -1.51
CA ALA A 133 9.25 -19.28 -1.25
C ALA A 133 9.72 -19.31 0.21
N GLY A 134 9.15 -20.23 0.98
CA GLY A 134 9.38 -20.33 2.42
C GLY A 134 8.13 -20.04 3.28
N PHE A 135 6.98 -19.76 2.65
CA PHE A 135 5.66 -19.71 3.30
C PHE A 135 4.71 -20.78 2.74
#